data_AF-A0A806KET9-F1
#
_entry.id   AF-A0A806KET9-F1
#
_cell.length_a   1.000
_cell.length_b   1.000
_cell.length_c   1.000
_cell.angle_alpha   90.00
_cell.angle_beta   90.00
_cell.angle_gamma   90.00
#
_symmetry.space_group_name_H-M   'P 1'
#
loop_
_entity.id
_entity.type
_entity.pdbx_description
1 polymer ?
#
loop_
_entity_poly.entity_id
_entity_poly.type
_entity_poly.pdbx_seq_one_letter_code
_entity_poly.pdbx_strand_id
1 'polypeptide(L)'
;MACNPENRSAFVMGFVTGITATAFFPLGKNDAAMRIYGGPAADFRLITLAFGLNHPADFTGNIESDAKLQTEAIADYFWGKGRWLLPAAGIGMDLPITSNLLLGFDLRCWFPLYRLWTDEQLPPIDGWRFGAGLRITPRPKPKNIPEISDIQDIEVTDTQEN
;
A
#
# COMPACT_ATOMS: atom_id res chain seq x y z
N MET A 1 -28.80 17.89 19.83
CA MET A 1 -28.30 18.64 18.66
C MET A 1 -27.89 17.60 17.63
N ALA A 2 -28.65 17.44 16.56
CA ALA A 2 -28.34 16.45 15.52
C ALA A 2 -27.17 16.99 14.68
N CYS A 3 -26.08 16.23 14.59
CA CYS A 3 -24.99 16.51 13.67
C CYS A 3 -25.56 16.47 12.24
N ASN A 4 -25.66 17.63 11.59
CA ASN A 4 -26.14 17.72 10.21
C ASN A 4 -25.06 17.10 9.29
N PRO A 5 -25.33 15.97 8.59
CA PRO A 5 -24.34 15.30 7.74
C PRO A 5 -23.99 16.09 6.45
N GLU A 6 -24.55 17.29 6.28
CA GLU A 6 -24.44 18.11 5.06
C GLU A 6 -23.32 19.17 5.09
N ASN A 7 -22.64 19.42 6.20
CA ASN A 7 -21.51 20.35 6.21
C ASN A 7 -20.22 19.69 5.69
N ARG A 8 -20.20 19.31 4.41
CA ARG A 8 -19.02 18.75 3.73
C ARG A 8 -18.19 19.89 3.16
N SER A 9 -17.47 20.59 4.03
CA SER A 9 -16.61 21.71 3.66
C SER A 9 -15.44 21.31 2.74
N ALA A 10 -15.00 20.05 2.84
CA ALA A 10 -13.84 19.54 2.12
C ALA A 10 -14.17 18.31 1.25
N PHE A 11 -13.53 18.26 0.09
CA PHE A 11 -13.39 17.08 -0.75
C PHE A 11 -11.98 16.49 -0.55
N VAL A 12 -11.90 15.19 -0.30
CA VAL A 12 -10.63 14.50 0.00
C VAL A 12 -10.44 13.32 -0.93
N MET A 13 -9.38 13.35 -1.74
CA MET A 13 -8.90 12.19 -2.51
C MET A 13 -7.63 11.66 -1.87
N GLY A 14 -7.53 10.35 -1.71
CA GLY A 14 -6.37 9.73 -1.07
C GLY A 14 -5.86 8.51 -1.81
N PHE A 15 -4.55 8.27 -1.71
CA PHE A 15 -3.93 7.01 -2.08
C PHE A 15 -2.81 6.67 -1.10
N VAL A 16 -2.60 5.38 -0.87
CA VAL A 16 -1.53 4.88 0.00
C VAL A 16 -0.48 4.21 -0.86
N THR A 17 0.78 4.59 -0.67
CA THR A 17 1.93 3.98 -1.34
C THR A 17 2.95 3.53 -0.30
N GLY A 18 3.79 2.56 -0.65
CA GLY A 18 4.80 2.06 0.28
C GLY A 18 5.78 1.13 -0.39
N ILE A 19 6.88 0.88 0.32
CA ILE A 19 7.92 -0.07 -0.07
C ILE A 19 7.83 -1.22 0.92
N THR A 20 7.65 -2.45 0.42
CA THR A 20 7.50 -3.63 1.27
C THR A 20 8.62 -4.62 1.02
N ALA A 21 9.26 -5.07 2.10
CA ALA A 21 10.02 -6.30 2.07
C ALA A 21 9.04 -7.46 2.17
N THR A 22 9.20 -8.47 1.31
CA THR A 22 8.30 -9.63 1.27
C THR A 22 9.09 -10.92 1.40
N ALA A 23 8.69 -11.76 2.34
CA ALA A 23 9.16 -13.14 2.48
C ALA A 23 8.12 -14.11 1.92
N PHE A 24 8.58 -15.14 1.21
CA PHE A 24 7.76 -16.17 0.60
C PHE A 24 8.06 -17.52 1.26
N PHE A 25 7.01 -18.24 1.63
CA PHE A 25 7.08 -19.55 2.27
C PHE A 25 6.29 -20.54 1.42
N PRO A 26 6.97 -21.42 0.65
CA PRO A 26 6.29 -22.42 -0.17
C PRO A 26 5.39 -23.33 0.67
N LEU A 27 4.20 -23.62 0.15
CA LEU A 27 3.19 -24.48 0.75
C LEU A 27 3.04 -25.75 -0.11
N GLY A 28 3.76 -26.79 0.27
CA GLY A 28 3.71 -28.09 -0.40
C GLY A 28 4.30 -28.06 -1.81
N LYS A 29 3.87 -29.02 -2.65
CA LYS A 29 4.41 -29.24 -4.00
C LYS A 29 3.66 -28.49 -5.11
N ASN A 30 2.55 -27.83 -4.77
CA ASN A 30 1.64 -27.22 -5.76
C ASN A 30 1.98 -25.75 -6.04
N ASP A 31 3.23 -25.33 -5.85
CA ASP A 31 3.69 -23.94 -6.03
C ASP A 31 2.86 -22.86 -5.29
N ALA A 32 2.02 -23.25 -4.35
CA ALA A 32 1.34 -22.32 -3.46
C ALA A 32 2.37 -21.72 -2.51
N ALA A 33 2.18 -20.48 -2.09
CA ALA A 33 3.10 -19.84 -1.14
C ALA A 33 2.34 -18.94 -0.18
N MET A 34 2.69 -19.01 1.10
CA MET A 34 2.34 -17.96 2.05
C MET A 34 3.33 -16.81 1.92
N ARG A 35 2.86 -15.59 2.14
CA ARG A 35 3.67 -14.39 2.15
C ARG A 35 3.47 -13.63 3.42
N ILE A 36 4.56 -13.10 3.93
CA ILE A 36 4.54 -12.10 4.99
C ILE A 36 5.32 -10.91 4.45
N TYR A 37 4.77 -9.72 4.63
CA TYR A 37 5.43 -8.50 4.17
C TYR A 37 5.21 -7.35 5.12
N GLY A 38 6.14 -6.42 5.09
CA GLY A 38 6.02 -5.18 5.82
C GLY A 38 7.02 -4.15 5.36
N GLY A 39 6.77 -2.90 5.72
CA GLY A 39 7.66 -1.80 5.39
C GLY A 39 7.02 -0.44 5.56
N PRO A 40 7.77 0.63 5.27
CA PRO A 40 7.25 1.98 5.31
C PRO A 40 6.18 2.17 4.24
N ALA A 41 5.10 2.85 4.63
CA ALA A 41 4.08 3.33 3.73
C ALA A 41 3.65 4.75 4.13
N ALA A 42 3.14 5.48 3.16
CA ALA A 42 2.70 6.84 3.28
C ALA A 42 1.31 6.99 2.64
N ASP A 43 0.41 7.66 3.35
CA ASP A 43 -0.89 8.08 2.86
C ASP A 43 -0.78 9.50 2.30
N PHE A 44 -1.14 9.66 1.04
CA PHE A 44 -1.16 10.94 0.36
C PHE A 44 -2.60 11.35 0.19
N ARG A 45 -2.95 12.54 0.68
CA ARG A 45 -4.30 13.10 0.53
C ARG A 45 -4.28 14.46 -0.11
N LEU A 46 -4.99 14.58 -1.22
CA LEU A 46 -5.38 15.87 -1.76
C LEU A 46 -6.66 16.32 -1.06
N ILE A 47 -6.60 17.45 -0.37
CA ILE A 47 -7.70 18.02 0.40
C ILE A 47 -8.03 19.37 -0.23
N THR A 48 -9.22 19.48 -0.81
CA THR A 48 -9.70 20.70 -1.48
C THR A 48 -11.04 21.12 -0.90
N LEU A 49 -11.46 22.36 -1.19
CA LEU A 49 -12.84 22.76 -0.97
C LEU A 49 -13.79 21.81 -1.71
N ALA A 50 -14.93 21.50 -1.11
CA ALA A 50 -15.96 20.74 -1.79
C ALA A 50 -16.58 21.55 -2.94
N PHE A 51 -17.06 20.84 -3.95
CA PHE A 51 -17.66 21.47 -5.13
C PHE A 51 -18.92 22.27 -4.76
N GLY A 52 -19.02 23.50 -5.24
CA GLY A 52 -20.16 24.39 -5.01
C GLY A 52 -19.97 25.43 -3.90
N LEU A 53 -18.86 25.39 -3.16
CA LEU A 53 -18.53 26.34 -2.09
C LEU A 53 -17.78 27.55 -2.62
N ASN A 54 -18.51 28.44 -3.28
CA ASN A 54 -17.96 29.61 -3.97
C ASN A 54 -18.68 30.92 -3.57
N HIS A 55 -19.69 30.85 -2.70
CA HIS A 55 -20.49 32.01 -2.35
C HIS A 55 -19.86 32.73 -1.15
N PRO A 56 -19.84 34.08 -1.09
CA PRO A 56 -19.29 34.82 0.05
C PRO A 56 -19.89 34.43 1.41
N ALA A 57 -21.15 33.93 1.42
CA ALA A 57 -21.81 33.43 2.62
C ALA A 57 -21.18 32.14 3.19
N ASP A 58 -20.44 31.38 2.37
CA ASP A 58 -19.74 30.16 2.78
C ASP A 58 -18.44 30.47 3.54
N PHE A 59 -17.98 31.72 3.49
CA PHE A 59 -16.70 32.22 4.05
C PHE A 59 -16.95 33.23 5.17
N THR A 60 -17.51 32.71 6.26
CA THR A 60 -17.95 33.51 7.41
C THR A 60 -16.81 34.05 8.28
N GLY A 61 -15.57 33.57 8.10
CA GLY A 61 -14.43 33.88 8.96
C GLY A 61 -14.46 33.21 10.35
N ASN A 62 -15.51 32.46 10.66
CA ASN A 62 -15.62 31.65 11.87
C ASN A 62 -15.28 30.19 11.54
N ILE A 63 -14.31 29.60 12.26
CA ILE A 63 -13.85 28.23 12.03
C ILE A 63 -14.96 27.16 12.10
N GLU A 64 -16.04 27.41 12.86
CA GLU A 64 -17.15 26.45 12.99
C GLU A 64 -18.08 26.43 11.77
N SER A 65 -18.08 27.48 10.95
CA SER A 65 -19.00 27.66 9.82
C SER A 65 -18.32 28.03 8.50
N ASP A 66 -17.04 28.35 8.50
CA ASP A 66 -16.27 28.73 7.32
C ASP A 66 -15.66 27.48 6.68
N ALA A 67 -16.11 27.17 5.46
CA ALA A 67 -15.70 25.96 4.79
C ALA A 67 -14.20 25.96 4.40
N LYS A 68 -13.62 27.14 4.16
CA LYS A 68 -12.20 27.28 3.84
C LYS A 68 -11.36 27.00 5.06
N LEU A 69 -11.66 27.63 6.19
CA LEU A 69 -10.92 27.40 7.45
C LEU A 69 -11.01 25.94 7.90
N GLN A 70 -12.16 25.29 7.70
CA GLN A 70 -12.31 23.86 8.00
C GLN A 70 -11.47 22.99 7.07
N THR A 71 -11.44 23.30 5.77
CA THR A 71 -10.63 22.56 4.81
C THR A 71 -9.14 22.70 5.11
N GLU A 72 -8.67 23.90 5.44
CA GLU A 72 -7.30 24.18 5.86
C GLU A 72 -6.96 23.43 7.16
N ALA A 73 -7.85 23.45 8.16
CA ALA A 73 -7.67 22.70 9.41
C ALA A 73 -7.56 21.18 9.18
N ILE A 74 -8.33 20.62 8.23
CA ILE A 74 -8.23 19.21 7.85
C ILE A 74 -6.88 18.92 7.17
N ALA A 75 -6.43 19.81 6.29
CA ALA A 75 -5.13 19.69 5.63
C ALA A 75 -3.97 19.74 6.64
N ASP A 76 -3.98 20.72 7.55
CA ASP A 76 -2.99 20.88 8.60
C ASP A 76 -2.98 19.70 9.57
N TYR A 77 -4.15 19.19 9.92
CA TYR A 77 -4.26 17.99 10.75
C TYR A 77 -3.58 16.79 10.07
N PHE A 78 -3.89 16.56 8.78
CA PHE A 78 -3.38 15.39 8.06
C PHE A 78 -1.88 15.47 7.75
N TRP A 79 -1.43 16.60 7.22
CA TRP A 79 -0.03 16.80 6.83
C TRP A 79 0.87 17.15 8.01
N GLY A 80 0.29 17.64 9.10
CA GLY A 80 0.96 17.90 10.36
C GLY A 80 1.33 16.64 11.13
N LYS A 81 2.36 16.76 11.98
CA LYS A 81 2.84 15.74 12.93
C LYS A 81 3.04 14.34 12.31
N GLY A 82 3.35 14.24 11.02
CA GLY A 82 3.68 12.97 10.38
C GLY A 82 2.54 11.96 10.30
N ARG A 83 1.26 12.38 10.34
CA ARG A 83 0.11 11.45 10.26
C ARG A 83 -0.03 10.75 8.90
N TRP A 84 0.66 11.27 7.90
CA TRP A 84 0.82 10.64 6.59
C TRP A 84 1.73 9.40 6.64
N LEU A 85 2.61 9.25 7.64
CA LEU A 85 3.49 8.08 7.78
C LEU A 85 2.74 6.94 8.47
N LEU A 86 2.51 5.87 7.73
CA LEU A 86 1.70 4.73 8.15
C LEU A 86 2.40 3.47 7.67
N PRO A 87 3.39 2.93 8.40
CA PRO A 87 3.99 1.66 8.03
C PRO A 87 2.90 0.59 7.92
N ALA A 88 3.15 -0.36 7.02
CA ALA A 88 2.24 -1.43 6.73
C ALA A 88 2.88 -2.77 7.08
N ALA A 89 2.05 -3.69 7.57
CA ALA A 89 2.37 -5.10 7.60
C ALA A 89 1.19 -5.89 7.04
N GLY A 90 1.48 -7.05 6.50
CA GLY A 90 0.46 -7.88 5.93
C GLY A 90 0.90 -9.31 5.73
N ILE A 91 -0.11 -10.14 5.51
CA ILE A 91 0.04 -11.53 5.15
C ILE A 91 -0.72 -11.78 3.85
N GLY A 92 -0.33 -12.81 3.14
CA GLY A 92 -1.04 -13.20 1.95
C GLY A 92 -0.75 -14.64 1.55
N MET A 93 -1.48 -15.10 0.55
CA MET A 93 -1.31 -16.43 -0.02
C MET A 93 -1.39 -16.33 -1.54
N ASP A 94 -0.45 -16.98 -2.21
CA ASP A 94 -0.47 -17.20 -3.65
C ASP A 94 -0.95 -18.60 -3.97
N LEU A 95 -1.86 -18.68 -4.92
CA LEU A 95 -2.37 -19.91 -5.49
C LEU A 95 -2.14 -19.91 -7.00
N PRO A 96 -1.59 -20.97 -7.60
CA PRO A 96 -1.54 -21.06 -9.05
C PRO A 96 -2.94 -21.26 -9.62
N ILE A 97 -3.31 -20.42 -10.59
CA ILE A 97 -4.52 -20.61 -11.38
C ILE A 97 -4.19 -21.29 -12.70
N THR A 98 -3.10 -20.86 -13.33
CA THR A 98 -2.60 -21.43 -14.58
C THR A 98 -1.10 -21.65 -14.49
N SER A 99 -0.52 -22.29 -15.50
CA SER A 99 0.94 -22.46 -15.62
C SER A 99 1.71 -21.13 -15.63
N ASN A 100 1.05 -20.01 -15.92
CA ASN A 100 1.69 -18.70 -16.08
C ASN A 100 1.18 -17.64 -15.10
N LEU A 101 0.19 -17.95 -14.25
CA LEU A 101 -0.45 -16.96 -13.38
C LEU A 101 -0.65 -17.48 -11.96
N LEU A 102 -0.28 -16.64 -11.00
CA LEU A 102 -0.63 -16.78 -9.60
C LEU A 102 -1.71 -15.77 -9.24
N LEU A 103 -2.73 -16.21 -8.52
CA LEU A 103 -3.67 -15.33 -7.82
C LEU A 103 -3.29 -15.27 -6.35
N GLY A 104 -3.05 -14.04 -5.90
CA GLY A 104 -2.74 -13.71 -4.54
C GLY A 104 -3.96 -13.13 -3.82
N PHE A 105 -4.20 -13.57 -2.60
CA PHE A 105 -5.02 -12.86 -1.62
C PHE A 105 -4.12 -12.24 -0.56
N ASP A 106 -4.41 -11.01 -0.15
CA ASP A 106 -3.60 -10.23 0.77
C ASP A 106 -4.49 -9.60 1.86
N LEU A 107 -4.07 -9.69 3.12
CA LEU A 107 -4.59 -8.91 4.24
C LEU A 107 -3.52 -7.94 4.73
N ARG A 108 -3.90 -6.69 4.95
CA ARG A 108 -2.99 -5.58 5.28
C ARG A 108 -3.51 -4.81 6.48
N CYS A 109 -2.56 -4.35 7.27
CA CYS A 109 -2.78 -3.44 8.38
C CYS A 109 -1.79 -2.27 8.27
N TRP A 110 -2.28 -1.04 8.46
CA TRP A 110 -1.46 0.15 8.55
C TRP A 110 -1.52 0.73 9.97
N PHE A 111 -0.35 1.03 10.52
CA PHE A 111 -0.21 1.43 11.91
C PHE A 111 -0.13 2.97 12.02
N PRO A 112 -0.94 3.60 12.88
CA PRO A 112 -0.89 5.03 13.13
C PRO A 112 0.30 5.40 14.04
N LEU A 113 1.53 5.33 13.50
CA LEU A 113 2.75 5.59 14.28
C LEU A 113 2.78 6.99 14.89
N TYR A 114 2.09 7.96 14.29
CA TYR A 114 2.03 9.32 14.80
C TYR A 114 1.61 9.41 16.27
N ARG A 115 0.79 8.46 16.73
CA ARG A 115 0.37 8.36 18.13
C ARG A 115 1.51 8.18 19.13
N LEU A 116 2.69 7.73 18.67
CA LEU A 116 3.87 7.59 19.53
C LEU A 116 4.48 8.95 19.92
N TRP A 117 4.18 10.01 19.15
CA TRP A 117 4.71 11.36 19.39
C TRP A 117 3.64 12.45 19.34
N THR A 118 2.36 12.07 19.23
CA THR A 118 1.24 12.96 19.47
C THR A 118 0.61 12.62 20.81
N ASP A 119 0.39 13.62 21.67
CA ASP A 119 -0.31 13.45 22.95
C ASP A 119 -1.84 13.26 22.77
N GLU A 120 -2.25 12.61 21.68
CA GLU A 120 -3.65 12.47 21.28
C GLU A 120 -4.30 11.26 21.96
N GLN A 121 -5.30 11.55 22.80
CA GLN A 121 -6.13 10.53 23.45
C GLN A 121 -7.31 10.12 22.56
N LEU A 122 -7.02 9.66 21.35
CA LEU A 122 -8.02 9.11 20.44
C LEU A 122 -8.25 7.61 20.74
N PRO A 123 -9.50 7.09 20.61
CA PRO A 123 -9.80 5.67 20.73
C PRO A 123 -8.80 4.80 19.96
N PRO A 124 -8.33 3.64 20.47
CA PRO A 124 -7.30 2.85 19.80
C PRO A 124 -7.62 2.45 18.36
N ILE A 125 -8.91 2.32 18.01
CA ILE A 125 -9.35 1.98 16.66
C ILE A 125 -9.16 3.13 15.66
N ASP A 126 -9.11 4.37 16.13
CA ASP A 126 -9.03 5.54 15.26
C ASP A 126 -7.65 5.65 14.61
N GLY A 127 -7.57 5.47 13.29
CA GLY A 127 -6.32 5.60 12.54
C GLY A 127 -5.62 4.26 12.25
N TRP A 128 -6.05 3.15 12.86
CA TRP A 128 -5.76 1.84 12.29
C TRP A 128 -6.50 1.69 10.98
N ARG A 129 -5.85 1.10 9.98
CA ARG A 129 -6.50 0.78 8.71
C ARG A 129 -6.28 -0.67 8.39
N PHE A 130 -7.31 -1.27 7.82
CA PHE A 130 -7.30 -2.65 7.38
C PHE A 130 -7.68 -2.71 5.92
N GLY A 131 -7.06 -3.62 5.19
CA GLY A 131 -7.31 -3.80 3.77
C GLY A 131 -7.23 -5.25 3.39
N ALA A 132 -8.07 -5.63 2.43
CA ALA A 132 -7.98 -6.90 1.73
C ALA A 132 -7.72 -6.61 0.24
N GLY A 133 -6.95 -7.46 -0.42
CA GLY A 133 -6.58 -7.27 -1.81
C GLY A 133 -6.50 -8.58 -2.57
N LEU A 134 -6.78 -8.49 -3.87
CA LEU A 134 -6.46 -9.51 -4.85
C LEU A 134 -5.28 -9.04 -5.68
N ARG A 135 -4.40 -9.97 -6.05
CA ARG A 135 -3.23 -9.71 -6.89
C ARG A 135 -3.14 -10.77 -7.95
N ILE A 136 -2.81 -10.37 -9.17
CA ILE A 136 -2.45 -11.29 -10.25
C ILE A 136 -0.95 -11.11 -10.50
N THR A 137 -0.19 -12.19 -10.43
CA THR A 137 1.26 -12.16 -10.67
C THR A 137 1.62 -13.11 -11.81
N PRO A 138 2.29 -12.63 -12.87
CA PRO A 138 2.88 -13.51 -13.87
C PRO A 138 3.91 -14.42 -13.23
N ARG A 139 3.86 -15.71 -13.55
CA ARG A 139 4.89 -16.66 -13.15
C ARG A 139 6.13 -16.44 -14.03
N PRO A 140 7.32 -16.19 -13.45
CA PRO A 140 8.53 -16.21 -14.24
C PRO A 140 8.72 -17.62 -14.81
N LYS A 141 8.92 -17.72 -16.13
CA LYS A 141 9.32 -18.99 -16.74
C LYS A 141 10.65 -19.41 -16.11
N PRO A 142 10.84 -20.70 -15.80
CA PRO A 142 12.16 -21.17 -15.40
C PRO A 142 13.15 -20.75 -16.49
N LYS A 143 14.21 -20.02 -16.11
CA LYS A 143 15.36 -19.84 -16.99
C LYS A 143 15.88 -21.24 -17.24
N ASN A 144 15.94 -21.68 -18.50
CA ASN A 144 16.71 -22.85 -18.88
C ASN A 144 18.15 -22.56 -18.46
N ILE A 145 18.54 -23.06 -17.30
CA ILE A 145 19.94 -23.21 -16.95
C ILE A 145 20.38 -24.38 -17.83
N PRO A 146 21.31 -24.19 -18.78
CA PRO A 146 21.82 -25.31 -19.57
C PRO A 146 22.29 -26.40 -18.60
N GLU A 147 21.81 -27.63 -18.78
CA GLU A 147 22.25 -28.75 -17.98
C GLU A 147 23.76 -28.94 -18.21
N ILE A 148 24.50 -29.25 -17.15
CA ILE A 148 25.96 -29.45 -17.20
C ILE A 148 26.36 -30.54 -18.21
N SER A 149 25.44 -31.41 -18.61
CA SER A 149 25.61 -32.38 -19.70
C SER A 149 25.91 -31.75 -21.06
N ASP A 150 25.48 -30.51 -21.32
CA ASP A 150 25.69 -29.82 -22.61
C ASP A 150 27.10 -29.22 -22.73
N ILE A 151 27.92 -29.28 -21.67
CA ILE A 151 29.29 -28.72 -21.65
C ILE A 151 30.33 -29.78 -22.03
N GLN A 152 29.97 -31.08 -22.03
CA GLN A 152 30.93 -32.16 -22.30
C GLN A 152 31.23 -32.41 -23.79
N ASP A 153 30.50 -31.76 -24.70
CA ASP A 153 30.69 -31.94 -26.16
C ASP A 153 31.71 -30.97 -26.78
N ILE A 154 32.50 -30.24 -25.98
CA ILE A 154 33.65 -29.50 -26.50
C ILE A 154 34.78 -30.51 -26.73
N GLU A 155 34.74 -31.16 -27.90
CA GLU A 155 35.81 -31.95 -28.49
C GLU A 155 37.16 -31.26 -28.30
N VAL A 156 38.03 -31.88 -27.50
CA VAL A 156 39.47 -31.65 -27.57
C VAL A 156 39.91 -32.26 -28.90
N THR A 157 39.95 -31.43 -29.94
CA THR A 157 40.61 -31.77 -31.20
C THR A 157 42.11 -31.78 -30.91
N ASP A 158 42.63 -32.96 -30.56
CA ASP A 158 44.06 -33.19 -30.44
C ASP A 158 44.74 -32.79 -31.76
N THR A 159 45.58 -31.76 -31.65
CA THR A 159 46.44 -31.30 -32.74
C THR A 159 47.58 -32.29 -32.85
N GLN A 160 47.44 -33.29 -33.72
CA GLN A 160 48.57 -34.05 -34.24
C GLN A 160 49.32 -33.16 -35.23
N GLU A 161 50.37 -32.49 -34.77
CA GLU A 161 51.44 -31.99 -35.63
C GLU A 161 52.80 -32.52 -35.14
N ASN A 162 53.38 -33.38 -35.99
CA ASN A 162 54.79 -33.76 -36.20
C ASN A 162 55.60 -34.43 -35.08
#